data_AF-A0A645CAR6-F1
#
_entry.id   AF-A0A645CAR6-F1
#
_cell.length_a   1.000
_cell.length_b   1.000
_cell.length_c   1.000
_cell.angle_alpha   90.00
_cell.angle_beta   90.00
_cell.angle_gamma   90.00
#
_symmetry.space_group_name_H-M   'P 1'
#
loop_
_entity.id
_entity.type
_entity.pdbx_description
1 polymer ?
#
loop_
_entity_poly.entity_id
_entity_poly.type
_entity_poly.pdbx_seq_one_letter_code
_entity_poly.pdbx_strand_id
1 'polypeptide(L)'
;MNSEETKRLNDDFTSYYANDDETKDTIRNIYNKYEKVIDPHTAVAMNCYEKYQHDTKDSTHTIILSTASPYKFAKDVVEAILKKEVTSQEQALLELSSLNKESMPYNLEQLLHIDVQNPTILKQKEVKSNLINELEKKHE
;
A
#
# COMPACT_ATOMS: atom_id res chain seq x y z
N MET A 1 -7.04 -14.32 24.34
CA MET A 1 -6.34 -15.61 24.30
C MET A 1 -5.86 -15.97 25.69
N ASN A 2 -5.95 -17.24 26.04
CA ASN A 2 -5.40 -17.77 27.28
C ASN A 2 -3.88 -18.06 27.13
N SER A 3 -3.21 -18.36 28.25
CA SER A 3 -1.75 -18.56 28.26
C SER A 3 -1.28 -19.76 27.45
N GLU A 4 -2.11 -20.78 27.27
CA GLU A 4 -1.81 -21.98 26.50
C GLU A 4 -1.89 -21.72 24.99
N GLU A 5 -2.91 -20.97 24.55
CA GLU A 5 -3.05 -20.50 23.17
C GLU A 5 -1.87 -19.60 22.76
N THR A 6 -1.46 -18.66 23.61
CA THR A 6 -0.33 -17.77 23.32
C THR A 6 0.98 -18.54 23.19
N LYS A 7 1.22 -19.54 24.05
CA LYS A 7 2.42 -20.38 23.94
C LYS A 7 2.48 -21.11 22.60
N ARG A 8 1.38 -21.76 22.21
CA ARG A 8 1.30 -22.48 20.93
C ARG A 8 1.54 -21.59 19.71
N LEU A 9 1.07 -20.34 19.74
CA LEU A 9 1.36 -19.41 18.64
C LEU A 9 2.81 -19.00 18.59
N ASN A 10 3.46 -18.80 19.74
CA ASN A 10 4.85 -18.38 19.79
C ASN A 10 5.84 -19.48 19.33
N ASP A 11 5.38 -20.74 19.20
CA ASP A 11 6.18 -21.83 18.64
C ASP A 11 6.31 -21.69 17.10
N ASP A 12 5.27 -21.16 16.43
CA ASP A 12 5.19 -21.08 14.96
C ASP A 12 5.28 -19.65 14.42
N PHE A 13 4.96 -18.63 15.23
CA PHE A 13 4.81 -17.25 14.81
C PHE A 13 5.66 -16.30 15.64
N THR A 14 6.20 -15.31 14.94
CA THR A 14 6.79 -14.11 15.55
C THR A 14 6.14 -12.88 14.94
N SER A 15 6.12 -11.79 15.69
CA SER A 15 5.49 -10.54 15.27
C SER A 15 6.38 -9.36 15.57
N TYR A 16 6.49 -8.47 14.59
CA TYR A 16 7.18 -7.19 14.68
C TYR A 16 6.24 -6.11 14.16
N TYR A 17 6.64 -4.85 14.34
CA TYR A 17 5.91 -3.71 13.80
C TYR A 17 6.89 -2.67 13.24
N ALA A 18 6.41 -1.85 12.32
CA ALA A 18 7.07 -0.66 11.86
C ALA A 18 6.08 0.52 11.96
N ASN A 19 6.54 1.67 12.43
CA ASN A 19 5.76 2.90 12.36
C ASN A 19 5.94 3.60 11.00
N ASP A 20 5.24 4.72 10.79
CA ASP A 20 5.24 5.44 9.51
C ASP A 20 6.64 5.95 9.12
N ASP A 21 7.41 6.45 10.07
CA ASP A 21 8.76 6.98 9.81
C ASP A 21 9.72 5.84 9.44
N GLU A 22 9.68 4.73 10.19
CA GLU A 22 10.43 3.52 9.87
C GLU A 22 10.06 2.96 8.50
N THR A 23 8.77 3.00 8.16
CA THR A 23 8.27 2.54 6.85
C THR A 23 8.82 3.41 5.72
N LYS A 24 8.76 4.74 5.86
CA LYS A 24 9.31 5.71 4.88
C LYS A 24 10.83 5.53 4.71
N ASP A 25 11.55 5.37 5.82
CA ASP A 25 13.00 5.14 5.79
C ASP A 25 13.33 3.82 5.10
N THR A 26 12.57 2.75 5.35
CA THR A 26 12.76 1.47 4.65
C THR A 26 12.50 1.60 3.15
N ILE A 27 11.42 2.27 2.71
CA ILE A 27 11.17 2.52 1.27
C ILE A 27 12.39 3.20 0.65
N ARG A 28 12.87 4.29 1.27
CA ARG A 28 14.02 5.05 0.80
C ARG A 28 15.30 4.22 0.74
N ASN A 29 15.57 3.44 1.78
CA ASN A 29 16.78 2.62 1.88
C ASN A 29 16.80 1.52 0.82
N ILE A 30 15.66 0.85 0.59
CA ILE A 30 15.52 -0.16 -0.45
C ILE A 30 15.71 0.46 -1.84
N TYR A 31 15.12 1.63 -2.09
CA TYR A 31 15.32 2.35 -3.34
C TYR A 31 16.79 2.72 -3.56
N ASN A 32 17.46 3.31 -2.58
CA ASN A 32 18.86 3.72 -2.71
C ASN A 32 19.82 2.53 -2.87
N LYS A 33 19.52 1.40 -2.22
CA LYS A 33 20.41 0.23 -2.20
C LYS A 33 20.23 -0.66 -3.43
N TYR A 34 19.00 -0.79 -3.93
CA TYR A 34 18.67 -1.77 -4.96
C TYR A 34 18.01 -1.17 -6.20
N GLU A 35 17.79 0.15 -6.22
CA GLU A 35 17.00 0.84 -7.25
C GLU A 35 15.62 0.19 -7.46
N LYS A 36 15.06 -0.35 -6.37
CA LYS A 36 13.76 -1.01 -6.36
C LYS A 36 12.75 -0.13 -5.62
N VAL A 37 11.65 0.16 -6.30
CA VAL A 37 10.50 0.84 -5.73
C VAL A 37 9.60 -0.21 -5.08
N ILE A 38 9.23 -0.01 -3.82
CA ILE A 38 8.34 -0.89 -3.07
C ILE A 38 7.20 -0.09 -2.45
N ASP A 39 6.07 -0.75 -2.24
CA ASP A 39 4.92 -0.16 -1.57
C ASP A 39 5.10 -0.18 -0.03
N PRO A 40 4.29 0.59 0.72
CA PRO A 40 4.38 0.64 2.18
C PRO A 40 4.24 -0.72 2.87
N HIS A 41 3.39 -1.64 2.35
CA HIS A 41 3.17 -2.95 2.99
C HIS A 41 4.41 -3.84 2.86
N THR A 42 5.04 -3.84 1.68
CA THR A 42 6.34 -4.52 1.50
C THR A 42 7.41 -3.90 2.38
N ALA A 43 7.43 -2.57 2.54
CA ALA A 43 8.41 -1.88 3.39
C ALA A 43 8.25 -2.23 4.88
N VAL A 44 7.02 -2.33 5.38
CA VAL A 44 6.75 -2.83 6.75
C VAL A 44 7.32 -4.23 6.93
N ALA A 45 7.08 -5.14 5.96
CA ALA A 45 7.60 -6.51 6.03
C ALA A 45 9.14 -6.57 5.99
N MET A 46 9.78 -5.76 5.12
CA MET A 46 11.24 -5.63 5.06
C MET A 46 11.81 -5.11 6.39
N ASN A 47 11.21 -4.05 6.96
CA ASN A 47 11.64 -3.49 8.24
C ASN A 47 11.52 -4.51 9.38
N CYS A 48 10.38 -5.21 9.45
CA CYS A 48 10.14 -6.27 10.41
C CYS A 48 11.13 -7.43 10.26
N TYR A 49 11.48 -7.79 9.02
CA TYR A 49 12.50 -8.81 8.76
C TYR A 49 13.90 -8.38 9.23
N GLU A 50 14.29 -7.13 8.98
CA GLU A 50 15.57 -6.60 9.47
C GLU A 50 15.64 -6.61 11.01
N LYS A 51 14.56 -6.23 11.69
CA LYS A 51 14.44 -6.33 13.16
C LYS A 51 14.52 -7.78 13.64
N TYR A 52 13.77 -8.68 13.01
CA TYR A 52 13.81 -10.11 13.31
C TYR A 52 15.22 -10.68 13.18
N GLN A 53 15.87 -10.45 12.06
CA GLN A 53 17.23 -10.93 11.80
C GLN A 53 18.24 -10.34 12.80
N HIS A 54 18.07 -9.06 13.17
CA HIS A 54 18.89 -8.43 14.18
C HIS A 54 18.72 -9.11 15.55
N ASP A 55 17.51 -9.43 15.97
CA ASP A 55 17.24 -9.94 17.32
C ASP A 55 17.54 -11.43 17.45
N THR A 56 17.22 -12.23 16.43
CA THR A 56 17.35 -13.69 16.48
C THR A 56 18.66 -14.20 15.90
N LYS A 57 19.34 -13.39 15.08
CA LYS A 57 20.48 -13.79 14.26
C LYS A 57 20.17 -14.96 13.31
N ASP A 58 18.89 -15.21 13.03
CA ASP A 58 18.49 -16.23 12.07
C ASP A 58 18.96 -15.84 10.66
N SER A 59 19.57 -16.80 9.97
CA SER A 59 20.12 -16.66 8.62
C SER A 59 19.37 -17.52 7.59
N THR A 60 18.25 -18.11 7.98
CA THR A 60 17.35 -18.86 7.10
C THR A 60 16.91 -17.98 5.92
N HIS A 61 16.82 -18.60 4.74
CA HIS A 61 16.38 -17.89 3.54
C HIS A 61 14.91 -17.47 3.68
N THR A 62 14.66 -16.16 3.51
CA THR A 62 13.34 -15.57 3.75
C THR A 62 12.72 -15.06 2.45
N ILE A 63 11.43 -15.36 2.28
CA ILE A 63 10.60 -14.81 1.20
C ILE A 63 9.70 -13.73 1.80
N ILE A 64 9.75 -12.53 1.21
CA ILE A 64 8.85 -11.42 1.57
C ILE A 64 7.78 -11.30 0.50
N LEU A 65 6.52 -11.37 0.92
CA LEU A 65 5.38 -11.23 0.03
C LEU A 65 5.13 -9.74 -0.24
N SER A 66 5.35 -9.32 -1.48
CA SER A 66 5.01 -7.98 -1.94
C SER A 66 3.53 -7.95 -2.34
N THR A 67 2.68 -7.41 -1.48
CA THR A 67 1.23 -7.59 -1.54
C THR A 67 0.51 -6.56 -2.39
N ALA A 68 1.17 -5.47 -2.77
CA ALA A 68 0.59 -4.43 -3.62
C ALA A 68 1.62 -3.81 -4.55
N SER A 69 1.14 -3.29 -5.68
CA SER A 69 1.95 -2.43 -6.54
C SER A 69 2.21 -1.08 -5.86
N PRO A 70 3.43 -0.50 -5.96
CA PRO A 70 3.73 0.83 -5.43
C PRO A 70 2.84 1.93 -6.03
N TYR A 71 2.33 1.73 -7.25
CA TYR A 71 1.43 2.68 -7.90
C TYR A 71 0.09 2.88 -7.16
N LYS A 72 -0.32 1.93 -6.32
CA LYS A 72 -1.52 2.09 -5.48
C LYS A 72 -1.30 3.10 -4.35
N PHE A 73 -0.06 3.35 -3.98
CA PHE A 73 0.37 4.23 -2.87
C PHE A 73 1.40 5.25 -3.36
N ALA A 74 1.21 5.78 -4.58
CA ALA A 74 2.22 6.57 -5.26
C ALA A 74 2.69 7.77 -4.45
N LYS A 75 1.77 8.44 -3.74
CA LYS A 75 2.11 9.58 -2.88
C LYS A 75 3.09 9.16 -1.78
N ASP A 76 2.72 8.19 -0.95
CA ASP A 76 3.56 7.74 0.18
C ASP A 76 4.95 7.30 -0.26
N VAL A 77 5.02 6.57 -1.39
CA VAL A 77 6.27 6.07 -1.96
C VAL A 77 7.16 7.20 -2.47
N VAL A 78 6.59 8.14 -3.23
CA VAL A 78 7.34 9.28 -3.79
C VAL A 78 7.82 10.20 -2.68
N GLU A 79 6.97 10.52 -1.70
CA GLU A 79 7.34 11.38 -0.57
C GLU A 79 8.48 10.76 0.26
N ALA A 80 8.46 9.43 0.48
CA ALA A 80 9.53 8.71 1.15
C ALA A 80 10.88 8.77 0.39
N ILE A 81 10.84 8.51 -0.92
CA ILE A 81 12.04 8.50 -1.77
C ILE A 81 12.61 9.91 -1.93
N LEU A 82 11.78 10.87 -2.32
CA LEU A 82 12.20 12.22 -2.70
C LEU A 82 12.30 13.20 -1.53
N LYS A 83 11.75 12.86 -0.34
CA LYS A 83 11.72 13.76 0.84
C LYS A 83 11.08 15.12 0.53
N LYS A 84 10.01 15.10 -0.25
CA LYS A 84 9.19 16.28 -0.55
C LYS A 84 7.72 15.89 -0.52
N GLU A 85 6.85 16.83 -0.19
CA GLU A 85 5.41 16.61 -0.30
C GLU A 85 4.95 16.64 -1.75
N VAL A 86 3.95 15.82 -2.05
CA VAL A 86 3.30 15.78 -3.35
C VAL A 86 1.87 16.32 -3.21
N THR A 87 1.50 17.22 -4.12
CA THR A 87 0.28 18.02 -3.99
C THR A 87 -0.95 17.39 -4.64
N SER A 88 -0.77 16.42 -5.55
CA SER A 88 -1.88 15.67 -6.15
C SER A 88 -1.52 14.21 -6.45
N GLN A 89 -2.54 13.38 -6.67
CA GLN A 89 -2.36 11.97 -7.00
C GLN A 89 -1.76 11.79 -8.40
N GLU A 90 -2.14 12.65 -9.35
CA GLU A 90 -1.58 12.68 -10.70
C GLU A 90 -0.09 13.00 -10.67
N GLN A 91 0.31 14.02 -9.90
CA GLN A 91 1.71 14.36 -9.71
C GLN A 91 2.48 13.16 -9.13
N ALA A 92 1.94 12.49 -8.12
CA ALA A 92 2.57 11.34 -7.50
C ALA A 92 2.77 10.19 -8.49
N LEU A 93 1.78 9.92 -9.35
CA LEU A 93 1.84 8.86 -10.34
C LEU A 93 2.91 9.13 -11.41
N LEU A 94 3.01 10.36 -11.90
CA LEU A 94 4.00 10.77 -12.90
C LEU A 94 5.43 10.72 -12.32
N GLU A 95 5.62 11.21 -11.10
CA GLU A 95 6.91 11.15 -10.42
C GLU A 95 7.32 9.70 -10.13
N LEU A 96 6.40 8.87 -9.64
CA LEU A 96 6.67 7.46 -9.42
C LEU A 96 7.03 6.74 -10.72
N SER A 97 6.34 7.04 -11.82
CA SER A 97 6.65 6.46 -13.13
C SER A 97 8.02 6.85 -13.65
N SER A 98 8.58 7.98 -13.18
CA SER A 98 9.94 8.40 -13.53
C SER A 98 11.01 7.73 -12.66
N LEU A 99 10.65 7.30 -11.45
CA LEU A 99 11.54 6.59 -10.51
C LEU A 99 11.52 5.07 -10.69
N ASN A 100 10.37 4.53 -11.10
CA ASN A 100 10.16 3.09 -11.20
C ASN A 100 10.56 2.56 -12.57
N LYS A 101 11.31 1.45 -12.59
CA LYS A 101 11.70 0.76 -13.84
C LYS A 101 10.50 0.05 -14.49
N GLU A 102 9.48 -0.29 -13.69
CA GLU A 102 8.24 -0.88 -14.17
C GLU A 102 7.27 0.20 -14.63
N SER A 103 6.70 0.01 -15.83
CA SER A 103 5.70 0.91 -16.39
C SER A 103 4.44 0.97 -15.52
N MET A 104 3.80 2.14 -15.49
CA MET A 104 2.49 2.29 -14.88
C MET A 104 1.49 1.31 -15.51
N PRO A 105 0.65 0.63 -14.72
CA PRO A 105 -0.43 -0.19 -15.25
C PRO A 105 -1.36 0.64 -16.15
N TYR A 106 -1.68 0.12 -17.33
CA TYR A 106 -2.49 0.81 -18.34
C TYR A 106 -3.85 1.33 -17.81
N ASN A 107 -4.52 0.53 -16.98
CA ASN A 107 -5.78 0.93 -16.37
C ASN A 107 -5.65 2.13 -15.43
N LEU A 108 -4.49 2.31 -14.79
CA LEU A 108 -4.22 3.45 -13.94
C LEU A 108 -3.85 4.70 -14.76
N GLU A 109 -3.10 4.52 -15.84
CA GLU A 109 -2.82 5.58 -16.80
C GLU A 109 -4.11 6.13 -17.42
N GLN A 110 -5.04 5.26 -17.82
CA GLN A 110 -6.35 5.68 -18.34
C GLN A 110 -7.15 6.52 -17.34
N LEU A 111 -7.07 6.22 -16.04
CA LEU A 111 -7.81 6.97 -15.02
C LEU A 111 -7.38 8.45 -14.94
N LEU A 112 -6.16 8.79 -15.37
CA LEU A 112 -5.68 10.18 -15.45
C LEU A 112 -6.43 11.01 -16.50
N HIS A 113 -7.14 10.35 -17.42
CA HIS A 113 -7.86 10.98 -18.53
C HIS A 113 -9.38 10.84 -18.43
N ILE A 114 -9.89 10.17 -17.40
CA ILE A 114 -11.32 10.00 -17.18
C ILE A 114 -11.83 11.16 -16.32
N ASP A 115 -12.86 11.85 -16.80
CA ASP A 115 -13.55 12.87 -16.02
C ASP A 115 -14.15 12.25 -14.76
N VAL A 116 -13.78 12.80 -13.62
CA VAL A 116 -14.30 12.37 -12.31
C VAL A 116 -15.81 12.58 -12.29
N GLN A 117 -16.55 11.49 -12.15
CA GLN A 117 -17.99 11.53 -11.96
C GLN A 117 -18.29 11.99 -10.53
N ASN A 118 -19.16 12.99 -10.37
CA ASN A 118 -19.63 13.40 -9.05
C ASN A 118 -20.57 12.32 -8.50
N PRO A 119 -20.19 11.58 -7.44
CA PRO A 119 -21.05 10.54 -6.91
C PRO A 119 -22.25 11.15 -6.19
N THR A 120 -23.42 10.54 -6.35
CA THR A 120 -24.56 10.84 -5.47
C THR A 120 -24.24 10.37 -4.06
N ILE A 121 -24.11 11.30 -3.12
CA ILE A 121 -23.84 10.98 -1.72
C ILE A 121 -25.16 10.63 -1.04
N LEU A 122 -25.29 9.38 -0.60
CA LEU A 122 -26.48 8.86 0.08
C LEU A 122 -26.19 8.58 1.55
N LYS A 123 -27.13 8.89 2.44
CA LYS A 123 -27.08 8.37 3.82
C LYS A 123 -27.43 6.89 3.81
N GLN A 124 -26.93 6.14 4.80
CA GLN A 124 -27.18 4.69 4.92
C GLN A 124 -28.67 4.32 4.78
N LYS A 125 -29.57 5.11 5.40
CA LYS A 125 -31.03 4.89 5.34
C LYS A 125 -31.66 5.15 3.96
N GLU A 126 -30.97 5.88 3.09
CA GLU A 126 -31.44 6.29 1.77
C GLU A 126 -30.99 5.34 0.66
N VAL A 127 -30.03 4.43 0.94
CA VAL A 127 -29.46 3.52 -0.06
C VAL A 127 -30.53 2.61 -0.68
N LYS A 128 -31.38 1.99 0.15
CA LYS A 128 -32.40 1.05 -0.33
C LYS A 128 -33.43 1.74 -1.24
N SER A 129 -33.98 2.87 -0.79
CA SER A 129 -35.01 3.58 -1.55
C SER A 129 -34.45 4.19 -2.84
N ASN A 130 -33.23 4.75 -2.80
CA ASN A 130 -32.60 5.25 -4.03
C ASN A 130 -32.29 4.13 -5.02
N LEU A 131 -31.80 2.97 -4.55
CA LEU A 131 -31.53 1.84 -5.45
C LEU A 131 -32.79 1.35 -6.15
N ILE A 132 -33.91 1.23 -5.42
CA ILE A 132 -35.21 0.86 -6.01
C ILE A 132 -35.62 1.88 -7.07
N ASN A 133 -35.59 3.17 -6.73
CA ASN A 133 -35.99 4.23 -7.65
C ASN A 133 -35.12 4.26 -8.93
N GLU A 134 -33.80 4.06 -8.82
CA GLU A 134 -32.89 4.05 -9.98
C GLU A 134 -33.08 2.81 -10.87
N LEU A 135 -33.42 1.66 -10.27
CA LEU A 135 -33.76 0.46 -11.03
C LEU A 135 -35.08 0.62 -11.79
N GLU A 136 -36.09 1.23 -11.16
CA GLU A 136 -37.40 1.49 -11.79
C GLU A 136 -37.29 2.45 -12.97
N LYS A 137 -36.49 3.52 -12.87
CA LYS A 137 -36.24 4.48 -13.96
C LYS A 137 -35.58 3.86 -15.21
N LYS A 138 -34.84 2.75 -15.05
CA LYS A 138 -34.16 2.08 -16.17
C LYS A 138 -35.07 1.19 -17.03
N HIS A 139 -36.31 0.99 -16.57
CA HIS A 139 -37.32 0.15 -17.25
C HIS A 139 -38.41 0.96 -17.97
N GLU A 140 -38.29 2.29 -18.02
CA GLU A 140 -39.07 3.21 -18.88
C GLU A 140 -38.24 3.68 -20.09
#